data_AF-A0AAU8ALI0-F1
#
_entry.id   AF-A0AAU8ALI0-F1
#
_cell.length_a   1.000
_cell.length_b   1.000
_cell.length_c   1.000
_cell.angle_alpha   90.00
_cell.angle_beta   90.00
_cell.angle_gamma   90.00
#
_symmetry.space_group_name_H-M   'P 1'
#
loop_
_entity.id
_entity.type
_entity.pdbx_description
1 polymer ?
#
loop_
_entity_poly.entity_id
_entity_poly.type
_entity_poly.pdbx_seq_one_letter_code
_entity_poly.pdbx_strand_id
1 'polypeptide(L)'
;MRLPALAVTALMMGAPVFAQDATSPIIGAWRMTALTITQDDGTTTEIPYSGQLIFTEAGTLSVQAMDANPDAAPTPYTANAYEAYYGPVAIDDEDGTFTITVESSLVRDLIGQELTRVWSVEDDQLTIGPANSSEPWRVTYDRM
;
A
#
# COMPACT_ATOMS: atom_id res chain seq x y z
N MET A 1 -74.28 0.85 4.78
CA MET A 1 -73.19 1.03 3.79
C MET A 1 -71.90 1.33 4.56
N ARG A 2 -71.06 0.32 4.80
CA ARG A 2 -69.73 0.43 5.42
C ARG A 2 -68.81 -0.48 4.60
N LEU A 3 -67.82 0.10 3.91
CA LEU A 3 -66.84 -0.61 3.11
C LEU A 3 -65.81 -1.34 4.00
N PRO A 4 -65.22 -2.46 3.55
CA PRO A 4 -64.14 -3.13 4.27
C PRO A 4 -62.78 -2.47 3.97
N ALA A 5 -61.92 -2.42 4.97
CA ALA A 5 -60.53 -1.96 4.81
C ALA A 5 -59.68 -3.06 4.16
N LEU A 6 -59.10 -2.77 2.99
CA LEU A 6 -58.08 -3.59 2.34
C LEU A 6 -56.74 -3.37 3.05
N ALA A 7 -56.14 -4.45 3.56
CA ALA A 7 -54.75 -4.46 4.00
C ALA A 7 -53.83 -4.60 2.77
N VAL A 8 -52.93 -3.64 2.58
CA VAL A 8 -51.89 -3.68 1.54
C VAL A 8 -50.63 -4.27 2.15
N THR A 9 -50.28 -5.48 1.75
CA THR A 9 -48.99 -6.11 2.06
C THR A 9 -47.95 -5.60 1.06
N ALA A 10 -47.00 -4.78 1.51
CA ALA A 10 -45.88 -4.34 0.70
C ALA A 10 -44.84 -5.46 0.61
N LEU A 11 -44.65 -6.03 -0.59
CA LEU A 11 -43.51 -6.88 -0.92
C LEU A 11 -42.26 -5.98 -1.00
N MET A 12 -41.35 -6.10 -0.02
CA MET A 12 -40.01 -5.54 -0.18
C MET A 12 -39.27 -6.37 -1.22
N MET A 13 -39.10 -5.84 -2.43
CA MET A 13 -38.14 -6.38 -3.38
C MET A 13 -36.74 -6.11 -2.80
N GLY A 14 -36.05 -7.16 -2.40
CA GLY A 14 -34.63 -7.07 -2.05
C GLY A 14 -33.87 -6.56 -3.27
N ALA A 15 -33.26 -5.39 -3.15
CA ALA A 15 -32.28 -4.94 -4.12
C ALA A 15 -31.18 -6.02 -4.24
N PRO A 16 -30.62 -6.24 -5.43
CA PRO A 16 -29.43 -7.07 -5.53
C PRO A 16 -28.38 -6.46 -4.60
N VAL A 17 -27.92 -7.25 -3.64
CA VAL A 17 -26.69 -6.97 -2.91
C VAL A 17 -25.60 -6.99 -3.98
N PHE A 18 -25.16 -5.81 -4.40
CA PHE A 18 -23.91 -5.70 -5.14
C PHE A 18 -22.85 -6.42 -4.31
N ALA A 19 -22.05 -7.26 -4.97
CA ALA A 19 -21.01 -8.06 -4.35
C ALA A 19 -20.29 -7.24 -3.28
N GLN A 20 -20.25 -7.78 -2.07
CA GLN A 20 -19.50 -7.23 -0.96
C GLN A 20 -18.11 -6.83 -1.46
N ASP A 21 -17.76 -5.56 -1.28
CA ASP A 21 -16.52 -4.91 -1.70
C ASP A 21 -15.35 -5.89 -1.63
N ALA A 22 -14.82 -6.32 -2.78
CA ALA A 22 -13.58 -7.07 -2.78
C ALA A 22 -12.51 -6.11 -2.27
N THR A 23 -12.07 -6.31 -1.02
CA THR A 23 -10.99 -5.55 -0.43
C THR A 23 -9.77 -5.69 -1.33
N SER A 24 -9.16 -4.56 -1.74
CA SER A 24 -7.97 -4.56 -2.60
C SER A 24 -6.94 -5.57 -2.10
N PRO A 25 -6.31 -6.37 -2.99
CA PRO A 25 -5.41 -7.44 -2.58
C PRO A 25 -4.18 -6.95 -1.80
N ILE A 26 -3.82 -5.66 -1.90
CA ILE A 26 -2.71 -5.08 -1.14
C ILE A 26 -3.08 -4.76 0.32
N ILE A 27 -4.36 -4.75 0.70
CA ILE A 27 -4.78 -4.55 2.09
C ILE A 27 -4.26 -5.70 2.97
N GLY A 28 -3.68 -5.34 4.12
CA GLY A 28 -3.06 -6.27 5.05
C GLY A 28 -1.72 -5.79 5.60
N ALA A 29 -1.10 -6.66 6.39
CA ALA A 29 0.26 -6.48 6.89
C ALA A 29 1.25 -7.31 6.06
N TRP A 30 2.41 -6.72 5.77
CA TRP A 30 3.39 -7.24 4.85
C TRP A 30 4.78 -7.11 5.46
N ARG A 31 5.53 -8.20 5.53
CA ARG A 31 6.91 -8.22 6.02
C ARG A 31 7.87 -8.12 4.84
N MET A 32 8.80 -7.17 4.88
CA MET A 32 9.81 -7.02 3.83
C MET A 32 10.70 -8.25 3.75
N THR A 33 10.97 -8.71 2.53
CA THR A 33 11.87 -9.84 2.26
C THR A 33 13.12 -9.44 1.50
N ALA A 34 13.03 -8.47 0.60
CA ALA A 34 14.19 -7.93 -0.11
C ALA A 34 13.95 -6.50 -0.59
N LEU A 35 15.00 -5.67 -0.54
CA LEU A 35 15.12 -4.46 -1.34
C LEU A 35 16.21 -4.70 -2.38
N THR A 36 15.88 -4.42 -3.63
CA THR A 36 16.72 -4.73 -4.77
C THR A 36 16.96 -3.47 -5.59
N ILE A 37 18.22 -3.20 -5.96
CA ILE A 37 18.61 -2.04 -6.79
C ILE A 37 19.28 -2.56 -8.06
N THR A 38 18.73 -2.16 -9.22
CA THR A 38 19.30 -2.42 -10.53
C THR A 38 20.26 -1.31 -10.94
N GLN A 39 21.53 -1.63 -11.15
CA GLN A 39 22.53 -0.64 -11.59
C GLN A 39 22.45 -0.37 -13.10
N ASP A 40 23.15 0.68 -13.56
CA ASP A 40 23.19 1.09 -14.97
C ASP A 40 23.69 -0.02 -15.92
N ASP A 41 24.50 -0.95 -15.42
CA ASP A 41 25.01 -2.10 -16.16
C ASP A 41 24.02 -3.29 -16.21
N GLY A 42 22.83 -3.12 -15.61
CA GLY A 42 21.79 -4.14 -15.49
C GLY A 42 21.99 -5.11 -14.33
N THR A 43 23.09 -5.01 -13.58
CA THR A 43 23.36 -5.88 -12.44
C THR A 43 22.46 -5.50 -11.28
N THR A 44 21.94 -6.51 -10.59
CA THR A 44 21.00 -6.34 -9.50
C THR A 44 21.68 -6.63 -8.16
N THR A 45 21.61 -5.69 -7.22
CA THR A 45 22.14 -5.84 -5.85
C THR A 45 21.01 -5.85 -4.84
N GLU A 46 21.00 -6.85 -3.97
CA GLU A 46 20.10 -6.90 -2.83
C GLU A 46 20.72 -6.13 -1.66
N ILE A 47 19.92 -5.26 -1.05
CA ILE A 47 20.27 -4.52 0.16
C ILE A 47 19.53 -5.19 1.32
N PRO A 48 20.21 -5.52 2.44
CA PRO A 48 19.63 -6.30 3.53
C PRO A 48 18.70 -5.45 4.41
N TYR A 49 17.61 -4.95 3.82
CA TYR A 49 16.60 -4.20 4.54
C TYR A 49 15.69 -5.16 5.33
N SER A 50 15.28 -4.71 6.50
CA SER A 50 14.18 -5.31 7.27
C SER A 50 13.07 -4.28 7.41
N GLY A 51 11.81 -4.72 7.53
CA GLY A 51 10.72 -3.78 7.62
C GLY A 51 9.35 -4.42 7.48
N GLN A 52 8.33 -3.57 7.50
CA GLN A 52 6.96 -3.93 7.25
C GLN A 52 6.16 -2.77 6.66
N LEU A 53 5.12 -3.13 5.91
CA LEU A 53 4.06 -2.24 5.47
C LEU A 53 2.73 -2.71 6.02
N ILE A 54 1.85 -1.77 6.36
CA ILE A 54 0.46 -2.07 6.73
C ILE A 54 -0.46 -1.16 5.92
N PHE A 55 -1.27 -1.77 5.07
CA PHE A 55 -2.40 -1.14 4.40
C PHE A 55 -3.67 -1.52 5.16
N THR A 56 -4.39 -0.55 5.70
CA THR A 56 -5.62 -0.79 6.46
C THR A 56 -6.86 -0.61 5.58
N GLU A 57 -7.95 -1.31 5.88
CA GLU A 57 -9.27 -1.07 5.26
C GLU A 57 -9.77 0.38 5.41
N ALA A 58 -9.32 1.09 6.45
CA ALA A 58 -9.63 2.50 6.69
C ALA A 58 -8.89 3.50 5.78
N GLY A 59 -8.11 3.02 4.80
CA GLY A 59 -7.39 3.87 3.84
C GLY A 59 -6.14 4.53 4.40
N THR A 60 -5.41 3.86 5.29
CA THR A 60 -4.10 4.29 5.82
C THR A 60 -3.01 3.32 5.39
N LEU A 61 -1.85 3.87 5.01
CA LEU A 61 -0.60 3.15 4.85
C LEU A 61 0.38 3.56 5.96
N SER A 62 0.99 2.57 6.62
CA SER A 62 2.14 2.76 7.50
C SER A 62 3.35 2.02 6.93
N VAL A 63 4.48 2.73 6.86
CA VAL A 63 5.75 2.24 6.32
C VAL A 63 6.81 2.27 7.40
N GLN A 64 7.52 1.15 7.56
CA GLN A 64 8.73 1.05 8.37
C GLN A 64 9.75 0.17 7.66
N ALA A 65 10.96 0.67 7.45
CA ALA A 65 12.05 -0.12 6.88
C ALA A 65 13.40 0.34 7.44
N MET A 66 14.38 -0.54 7.44
CA MET A 66 15.70 -0.28 8.01
C MET A 66 16.78 -0.99 7.21
N ASP A 67 17.81 -0.25 6.80
CA ASP A 67 19.07 -0.85 6.38
C ASP A 67 19.78 -1.45 7.60
N ALA A 68 20.17 -2.71 7.54
CA ALA A 68 20.95 -3.34 8.62
C ALA A 68 22.35 -2.71 8.78
N ASN A 69 22.86 -2.00 7.76
CA ASN A 69 24.10 -1.26 7.85
C ASN A 69 23.92 0.05 8.65
N PRO A 70 24.50 0.18 9.85
CA PRO A 70 24.37 1.39 10.68
C PRO A 70 25.04 2.61 10.07
N ASP A 71 25.96 2.41 9.12
CA ASP A 71 26.69 3.46 8.42
C ASP A 71 26.08 3.79 7.05
N ALA A 72 24.87 3.27 6.75
CA ALA A 72 24.17 3.57 5.50
C ALA A 72 23.95 5.08 5.37
N ALA A 73 24.28 5.61 4.18
CA ALA A 73 24.09 7.02 3.90
C ALA A 73 22.59 7.38 3.96
N PRO A 74 22.22 8.56 4.46
CA PRO A 74 20.84 9.04 4.40
C PRO A 74 20.34 9.09 2.95
N THR A 75 19.08 8.69 2.75
CA THR A 75 18.37 8.79 1.46
C THR A 75 17.25 9.83 1.57
N PRO A 76 16.55 10.16 0.47
CA PRO A 76 15.34 11.00 0.56
C PRO A 76 14.26 10.44 1.49
N TYR A 77 14.29 9.14 1.79
CA TYR A 77 13.28 8.44 2.59
C TYR A 77 13.78 8.00 3.98
N THR A 78 15.10 8.06 4.24
CA THR A 78 15.71 7.51 5.45
C THR A 78 16.49 8.54 6.26
N ALA A 79 16.43 8.40 7.58
CA ALA A 79 17.36 9.06 8.51
C ALA A 79 17.94 8.01 9.47
N ASN A 80 19.26 8.02 9.66
CA ASN A 80 19.97 7.00 10.45
C ASN A 80 19.60 5.57 10.03
N ALA A 81 19.69 5.28 8.72
CA ALA A 81 19.34 3.99 8.13
C ALA A 81 17.87 3.55 8.28
N TYR A 82 16.99 4.37 8.85
CA TYR A 82 15.59 4.03 9.12
C TYR A 82 14.63 4.87 8.28
N GLU A 83 13.64 4.22 7.69
CA GLU A 83 12.49 4.80 6.99
C GLU A 83 11.27 4.60 7.87
N ALA A 84 10.55 5.69 8.15
CA ALA A 84 9.26 5.61 8.82
C ALA A 84 8.36 6.77 8.41
N TYR A 85 7.18 6.44 7.90
CA TYR A 85 6.10 7.39 7.67
C TYR A 85 4.74 6.70 7.64
N TYR A 86 3.68 7.49 7.79
CA TYR A 86 2.33 7.01 7.57
C TYR A 86 1.45 8.13 7.02
N GLY A 87 0.30 7.76 6.48
CA GLY A 87 -0.72 8.70 6.02
C GLY A 87 -1.86 8.02 5.27
N PRO A 88 -2.86 8.80 4.83
CA PRO A 88 -3.92 8.30 3.99
C PRO A 88 -3.36 7.80 2.65
N VAL A 89 -3.95 6.72 2.14
CA VAL A 89 -3.55 6.09 0.87
C VAL A 89 -4.76 5.90 -0.04
N ALA A 90 -4.62 6.32 -1.30
CA ALA A 90 -5.52 5.98 -2.38
C ALA A 90 -4.94 4.82 -3.17
N ILE A 91 -5.72 3.75 -3.36
CA ILE A 91 -5.31 2.54 -4.09
C ILE A 91 -6.12 2.49 -5.40
N ASP A 92 -5.42 2.23 -6.49
CA ASP A 92 -6.00 1.97 -7.81
C ASP A 92 -5.66 0.54 -8.22
N ASP A 93 -6.65 -0.36 -8.10
CA ASP A 93 -6.52 -1.77 -8.43
C ASP A 93 -6.45 -2.03 -9.95
N GLU A 94 -6.99 -1.12 -10.77
CA GLU A 94 -6.99 -1.27 -12.23
C GLU A 94 -5.61 -0.95 -12.81
N ASP A 95 -5.02 0.15 -12.34
CA ASP A 95 -3.69 0.59 -12.77
C ASP A 95 -2.55 -0.08 -11.97
N GLY A 96 -2.87 -0.82 -10.90
CA GLY A 96 -1.88 -1.43 -10.01
C GLY A 96 -0.99 -0.37 -9.35
N THR A 97 -1.60 0.73 -8.90
CA THR A 97 -0.89 1.82 -8.23
C THR A 97 -1.48 2.15 -6.87
N PHE A 98 -0.69 2.83 -6.04
CA PHE A 98 -1.21 3.52 -4.88
C PHE A 98 -0.50 4.86 -4.73
N THR A 99 -1.19 5.84 -4.14
CA THR A 99 -0.61 7.14 -3.77
C THR A 99 -0.87 7.41 -2.30
N ILE A 100 0.20 7.57 -1.53
CA ILE A 100 0.14 8.00 -0.13
C ILE A 100 0.34 9.50 -0.04
N THR A 101 -0.51 10.21 0.71
CA THR A 101 -0.20 11.55 1.20
C THR A 101 0.48 11.43 2.56
N VAL A 102 1.74 11.84 2.66
CA VAL A 102 2.51 11.65 3.89
C VAL A 102 2.02 12.60 4.99
N GLU A 103 1.45 12.05 6.06
CA GLU A 103 0.94 12.83 7.20
C GLU A 103 2.03 13.06 8.25
N SER A 104 2.83 12.04 8.53
CA SER A 104 3.94 12.09 9.48
C SER A 104 5.08 11.23 8.99
N SER A 105 6.31 11.70 9.23
CA SER A 105 7.52 11.05 8.75
C SER A 105 8.71 11.33 9.67
N LEU A 106 9.64 10.38 9.72
CA LEU A 106 10.97 10.58 10.31
C LEU A 106 11.77 11.63 9.53
N VAL A 107 11.70 11.61 8.21
CA VAL A 107 12.25 12.64 7.32
C VAL A 107 11.21 13.73 7.14
N ARG A 108 11.40 14.87 7.80
CA ARG A 108 10.39 15.96 7.86
C ARG A 108 9.99 16.51 6.49
N ASP A 109 10.92 16.54 5.54
CA ASP A 109 10.67 17.13 4.23
C ASP A 109 9.62 16.34 3.42
N LEU A 110 9.34 15.08 3.78
CA LEU A 110 8.29 14.28 3.14
C LEU A 110 6.87 14.69 3.54
N ILE A 111 6.69 15.38 4.67
CA ILE A 111 5.35 15.69 5.20
C ILE A 111 4.57 16.57 4.20
N GLY A 112 3.37 16.13 3.83
CA GLY A 112 2.50 16.77 2.86
C GLY A 112 2.78 16.40 1.40
N GLN A 113 3.81 15.60 1.11
CA GLN A 113 4.06 15.10 -0.24
C GLN A 113 3.16 13.91 -0.58
N GLU A 114 2.90 13.76 -1.88
CA GLU A 114 2.26 12.59 -2.45
C GLU A 114 3.32 11.67 -3.07
N LEU A 115 3.30 10.40 -2.69
CA LEU A 115 4.22 9.40 -3.21
C LEU A 115 3.42 8.30 -3.93
N THR A 116 3.50 8.28 -5.25
CA THR A 116 2.88 7.24 -6.07
C THR A 116 3.83 6.08 -6.30
N ARG A 117 3.33 4.85 -6.19
CA ARG A 117 4.06 3.60 -6.42
C ARG A 117 3.23 2.64 -7.25
N VAL A 118 3.93 1.77 -7.97
CA VAL A 118 3.32 0.62 -8.65
C VAL A 118 3.43 -0.60 -7.76
N TRP A 119 2.46 -1.50 -7.87
CA TRP A 119 2.45 -2.73 -7.11
C TRP A 119 1.87 -3.91 -7.90
N SER A 120 2.26 -5.11 -7.50
CA SER A 120 1.61 -6.35 -7.91
C SER A 120 1.54 -7.29 -6.71
N VAL A 121 0.48 -8.09 -6.64
CA VAL A 121 0.35 -9.19 -5.68
C VAL A 121 0.23 -10.48 -6.47
N GLU A 122 1.15 -11.40 -6.24
CA GLU A 122 1.13 -12.75 -6.78
C GLU A 122 1.17 -13.72 -5.59
N ASP A 123 0.11 -14.54 -5.45
CA ASP A 123 -0.16 -15.34 -4.26
C ASP A 123 -0.11 -14.50 -2.96
N ASP A 124 0.82 -14.80 -2.07
CA ASP A 124 1.04 -14.08 -0.80
C ASP A 124 2.29 -13.19 -0.83
N GLN A 125 2.75 -12.81 -2.03
CA GLN A 125 3.89 -11.93 -2.22
C GLN A 125 3.46 -10.61 -2.87
N LEU A 126 3.82 -9.51 -2.20
CA LEU A 126 3.66 -8.15 -2.71
C LEU A 126 4.99 -7.66 -3.27
N THR A 127 4.97 -7.15 -4.48
CA THR A 127 6.08 -6.38 -5.06
C THR A 127 5.68 -4.92 -5.18
N ILE A 128 6.52 -4.01 -4.69
CA ILE A 128 6.35 -2.56 -4.85
C ILE A 128 7.53 -2.00 -5.64
N GLY A 129 7.22 -1.06 -6.52
CA GLY A 129 8.21 -0.31 -7.29
C GLY A 129 7.87 1.17 -7.46
N PRO A 130 8.81 1.93 -8.04
CA PRO A 130 8.62 3.31 -8.43
C PRO A 130 7.61 3.43 -9.57
N ALA A 131 6.81 4.50 -9.55
CA ALA A 131 5.95 4.87 -10.67
C ALA A 131 6.76 5.28 -11.91
N ASN A 132 7.94 5.88 -11.71
CA ASN A 132 8.90 6.13 -12.78
C ASN A 132 9.77 4.89 -13.00
N SER A 133 9.60 4.22 -14.15
CA SER A 133 10.39 3.02 -14.49
C SER A 133 11.89 3.26 -14.62
N SER A 134 12.34 4.52 -14.68
CA SER A 134 13.77 4.89 -14.68
C SER A 134 14.41 4.77 -13.29
N GLU A 135 13.61 4.65 -12.22
CA GLU A 135 14.13 4.42 -10.89
C GLU A 135 14.48 2.92 -10.68
N PRO A 136 15.67 2.62 -10.13
CA PRO A 136 16.25 1.27 -10.20
C PRO A 136 15.75 0.29 -9.14
N TRP A 137 14.92 0.72 -8.19
CA TRP A 137 14.64 -0.04 -6.99
C TRP A 137 13.36 -0.87 -7.08
N ARG A 138 13.31 -2.03 -6.42
CA ARG A 138 12.11 -2.85 -6.21
C ARG A 138 12.15 -3.45 -4.81
N VAL A 139 10.99 -3.58 -4.17
CA VAL A 139 10.88 -4.17 -2.83
C VAL A 139 9.87 -5.30 -2.86
N THR A 140 10.22 -6.44 -2.28
CA THR A 140 9.31 -7.58 -2.12
C THR A 140 8.94 -7.78 -0.65
N TYR A 141 7.73 -8.27 -0.44
CA TYR A 141 7.18 -8.53 0.88
C TYR A 141 6.38 -9.83 0.89
N ASP A 142 6.41 -10.54 2.01
CA ASP A 142 5.49 -11.64 2.30
C ASP A 142 4.31 -11.14 3.10
N ARG A 143 3.12 -11.68 2.87
CA ARG A 143 1.96 -11.47 3.72
C ARG A 143 2.21 -12.02 5.14
N MET A 144 1.67 -11.33 6.15
CA MET A 144 1.72 -11.73 7.57
C MET A 144 0.43 -12.37 8.06
#